data_AF-A0A4R7VNS7-F1
#
_entry.id   AF-A0A4R7VNS7-F1
#
_cell.length_a   1.000
_cell.length_b   1.000
_cell.length_c   1.000
_cell.angle_alpha   90.00
_cell.angle_beta   90.00
_cell.angle_gamma   90.00
#
_symmetry.space_group_name_H-M   'P 1'
#
loop_
_entity.id
_entity.type
_entity.pdbx_description
1 polymer ?
#
loop_
_entity_poly.entity_id
_entity_poly.type
_entity_poly.pdbx_seq_one_letter_code
_entity_poly.pdbx_strand_id
1 'polypeptide(L)'
;MFDVFARNCTSRETMEHVTGRWGGLAMVALLDGMTRFNALRRRVDGISEKMLSQTLQALERDGLVLREARPTIPPHVEYSLTPVGREVAEKLLELVDLLESRMPGVMDARAVYDAR
;
A
#
# COMPACT_ATOMS: atom_id res chain seq x y z
N MET A 1 9.48 10.00 -21.53
CA MET A 1 8.28 10.54 -20.85
C MET A 1 7.45 9.34 -20.40
N PHE A 2 7.09 9.28 -19.12
CA PHE A 2 6.23 8.21 -18.61
C PHE A 2 4.77 8.63 -18.76
N ASP A 3 3.92 7.70 -19.16
CA ASP A 3 2.47 7.89 -19.29
C ASP A 3 1.76 6.63 -18.78
N VAL A 4 1.05 6.74 -17.65
CA VAL A 4 0.31 5.62 -17.04
C VAL A 4 -0.81 5.09 -17.96
N PHE A 5 -1.33 5.91 -18.87
CA PHE A 5 -2.36 5.55 -19.83
C PHE A 5 -1.81 4.85 -21.08
N ALA A 6 -0.49 4.83 -21.29
CA ALA A 6 0.14 4.04 -22.34
C ALA A 6 0.25 2.55 -21.95
N ARG A 7 -0.09 1.64 -22.88
CA ARG A 7 -0.23 0.19 -22.62
C ARG A 7 1.03 -0.46 -22.03
N ASN A 8 2.19 -0.07 -22.53
CA ASN A 8 3.48 -0.71 -22.22
C ASN A 8 4.40 0.21 -21.39
N CYS A 9 3.85 1.20 -20.71
CA CYS A 9 4.64 2.08 -19.86
C CYS A 9 4.85 1.44 -18.49
N THR A 10 6.10 1.41 -18.02
CA THR A 10 6.46 0.84 -16.70
C THR A 10 5.77 1.55 -15.54
N SER A 11 5.39 2.83 -15.69
CA SER A 11 4.64 3.56 -14.66
C SER A 11 3.25 2.95 -14.39
N ARG A 12 2.69 2.16 -15.32
CA ARG A 12 1.45 1.42 -15.12
C ARG A 12 1.62 0.25 -14.15
N GLU A 13 2.74 -0.46 -14.24
CA GLU A 13 3.06 -1.57 -13.34
C GLU A 13 3.23 -1.06 -11.90
N THR A 14 4.01 0.02 -11.73
CA THR A 14 4.15 0.67 -10.42
C THR A 14 2.80 1.20 -9.91
N MET A 15 1.95 1.78 -10.77
CA MET A 15 0.60 2.19 -10.38
C MET A 15 -0.21 0.99 -9.87
N GLU A 16 -0.18 -0.15 -10.55
CA GLU A 16 -0.88 -1.37 -10.12
C GLU A 16 -0.36 -1.89 -8.76
N HIS A 17 0.95 -1.84 -8.53
CA HIS A 17 1.52 -2.21 -7.23
C HIS A 17 1.02 -1.31 -6.10
N VAL A 18 0.89 0.01 -6.36
CA VAL A 18 0.46 1.01 -5.37
C VAL A 18 -1.06 0.96 -5.15
N THR A 19 -1.86 0.93 -6.22
CA THR A 19 -3.33 0.98 -6.14
C THR A 19 -3.98 -0.40 -6.06
N GLY A 20 -3.18 -1.46 -6.09
CA GLY A 20 -3.65 -2.82 -5.87
C GLY A 20 -4.25 -2.99 -4.47
N ARG A 21 -4.93 -4.11 -4.25
CA ARG A 21 -5.70 -4.40 -3.03
C ARG A 21 -4.94 -4.15 -1.72
N TRP A 22 -3.63 -4.38 -1.71
CA TRP A 22 -2.80 -4.33 -0.50
C TRP A 22 -1.73 -3.26 -0.52
N GLY A 23 -1.30 -2.79 -1.70
CA GLY A 23 -0.17 -1.87 -1.85
C GLY A 23 -0.38 -0.58 -1.07
N GLY A 24 -1.48 0.11 -1.35
CA GLY A 24 -1.80 1.37 -0.70
C GLY A 24 -2.00 1.22 0.80
N LEU A 25 -2.63 0.14 1.26
CA LEU A 25 -2.80 -0.14 2.68
C LEU A 25 -1.45 -0.39 3.37
N ALA A 26 -0.55 -1.14 2.74
CA ALA A 26 0.79 -1.38 3.26
C ALA A 26 1.62 -0.10 3.31
N MET A 27 1.53 0.75 2.27
CA MET A 27 2.23 2.03 2.22
C MET A 27 1.73 3.00 3.29
N VAL A 28 0.40 3.16 3.42
CA VAL A 28 -0.20 4.00 4.46
C VAL A 28 0.17 3.49 5.86
N ALA A 29 0.17 2.17 6.08
CA ALA A 29 0.58 1.59 7.35
C ALA A 29 2.08 1.83 7.68
N LEU A 30 2.94 2.06 6.69
CA LEU A 30 4.35 2.37 6.88
C LEU A 30 4.62 3.88 7.08
N LEU A 31 3.62 4.76 6.96
CA LEU A 31 3.76 6.18 7.28
C LEU A 31 4.07 6.42 8.76
N ASP A 32 3.51 5.57 9.63
CA ASP A 32 3.72 5.57 11.10
C ASP A 32 5.18 5.28 11.48
N GLY A 33 5.98 4.77 10.54
CA GLY A 33 7.40 4.58 10.68
C GLY A 33 7.85 3.16 10.38
N MET A 34 9.09 2.89 10.78
CA MET A 34 9.73 1.61 10.53
C MET A 34 9.05 0.47 11.28
N THR A 35 8.68 -0.60 10.57
CA THR A 35 7.81 -1.64 11.10
C THR A 35 8.30 -3.04 10.72
N ARG A 36 8.14 -4.01 11.63
CA ARG A 36 8.43 -5.44 11.35
C ARG A 36 7.31 -6.08 10.54
N PHE A 37 7.64 -7.14 9.79
CA PHE A 37 6.67 -7.89 8.97
C PHE A 37 5.37 -8.26 9.71
N ASN A 38 5.49 -8.85 10.91
CA ASN A 38 4.33 -9.29 11.68
C ASN A 38 3.49 -8.13 12.23
N ALA A 39 4.11 -6.99 12.51
CA ALA A 39 3.38 -5.80 12.93
C ALA A 39 2.59 -5.22 11.75
N LEU A 40 3.21 -5.15 10.57
CA LEU A 40 2.54 -4.71 9.34
C LEU A 40 1.38 -5.63 8.96
N ARG A 41 1.57 -6.96 9.03
CA ARG A 41 0.51 -7.96 8.79
C ARG A 41 -0.69 -7.80 9.73
N ARG A 42 -0.46 -7.43 11.00
CA ARG A 42 -1.54 -7.15 11.95
C ARG A 42 -2.25 -5.83 11.66
N ARG A 43 -1.53 -4.84 11.14
CA ARG A 43 -2.09 -3.53 10.80
C ARG A 43 -2.95 -3.58 9.54
N VAL A 44 -2.54 -4.37 8.56
CA VAL A 44 -3.27 -4.62 7.31
C VAL A 44 -4.13 -5.88 7.49
N ASP A 45 -5.25 -5.74 8.19
CA ASP A 45 -6.10 -6.89 8.51
C ASP A 45 -6.61 -7.64 7.26
N GLY A 46 -6.67 -8.97 7.34
CA GLY A 46 -7.09 -9.84 6.25
C GLY A 46 -6.03 -10.18 5.19
N ILE A 47 -4.83 -9.60 5.24
CA ILE A 47 -3.74 -9.98 4.32
C ILE A 47 -3.07 -11.29 4.73
N SER A 48 -2.85 -12.21 3.78
CA SER A 48 -2.05 -13.42 4.04
C SER A 48 -0.55 -13.10 4.04
N GLU A 49 0.27 -13.92 4.73
CA GLU A 49 1.73 -13.74 4.74
C GLU A 49 2.31 -13.76 3.32
N LYS A 50 1.83 -14.69 2.49
CA LYS A 50 2.25 -14.78 1.09
C LYS A 50 1.95 -13.49 0.33
N MET A 51 0.74 -12.94 0.46
CA MET A 51 0.35 -11.71 -0.22
C MET A 51 1.14 -10.51 0.29
N LEU A 52 1.33 -10.38 1.61
CA LEU A 52 2.12 -9.29 2.17
C LEU A 52 3.57 -9.33 1.69
N SER A 53 4.19 -10.52 1.67
CA SER A 53 5.54 -10.72 1.16
C SER A 53 5.65 -10.30 -0.31
N GLN A 54 4.70 -10.72 -1.14
CA GLN A 54 4.66 -10.34 -2.56
C GLN A 54 4.46 -8.84 -2.76
N THR A 55 3.57 -8.21 -2.00
CA THR A 55 3.34 -6.76 -2.05
C THR A 55 4.59 -5.99 -1.64
N LEU A 56 5.23 -6.36 -0.52
CA LEU A 56 6.46 -5.70 -0.07
C LEU A 56 7.61 -5.87 -1.06
N GLN A 57 7.75 -7.06 -1.66
CA GLN A 57 8.78 -7.31 -2.67
C GLN A 57 8.58 -6.45 -3.93
N ALA A 58 7.34 -6.26 -4.37
CA ALA A 58 7.03 -5.39 -5.50
C ALA A 58 7.32 -3.91 -5.18
N LEU A 59 6.88 -3.43 -4.02
CA LEU A 59 7.14 -2.06 -3.57
C LEU A 59 8.63 -1.78 -3.30
N GLU A 60 9.37 -2.79 -2.85
CA GLU A 60 10.84 -2.74 -2.70
C GLU A 60 11.52 -2.65 -4.07
N ARG A 61 11.09 -3.47 -5.03
CA ARG A 61 11.58 -3.42 -6.42
C ARG A 61 11.33 -2.06 -7.08
N ASP A 62 10.19 -1.44 -6.80
CA ASP A 62 9.83 -0.12 -7.30
C ASP A 62 10.55 1.03 -6.57
N GLY A 63 11.28 0.73 -5.49
CA GLY A 63 12.00 1.73 -4.69
C GLY A 63 11.10 2.59 -3.80
N LEU A 64 9.87 2.14 -3.52
CA LEU A 64 8.92 2.81 -2.62
C LEU A 64 9.11 2.35 -1.16
N VAL A 65 9.51 1.09 -0.97
CA VAL A 65 9.77 0.51 0.34
C VAL A 65 11.24 0.13 0.46
N LEU A 66 11.83 0.41 1.62
CA LEU A 66 13.15 -0.05 1.99
C LEU A 66 13.01 -1.25 2.94
N ARG A 67 13.76 -2.31 2.66
CA ARG A 67 13.86 -3.51 3.50
C ARG A 67 15.24 -3.57 4.15
N GLU A 68 15.30 -3.48 5.48
CA GLU A 68 16.54 -3.53 6.23
C GLU A 68 16.60 -4.78 7.11
N ALA A 69 17.66 -5.57 6.98
CA ALA A 69 17.97 -6.64 7.92
C ALA A 69 18.67 -6.03 9.15
N ARG A 70 18.10 -6.26 10.35
CA ARG A 70 18.69 -5.80 11.60
C ARG A 70 19.50 -6.93 12.25
N PRO A 71 20.80 -6.71 12.52
CA PRO A 71 21.66 -7.70 13.18
C PRO A 71 21.45 -7.68 14.71
N THR A 72 20.20 -7.86 15.15
CA THR A 72 19.86 -8.03 16.57
C THR A 72 19.78 -9.51 16.94
N ILE A 73 19.64 -9.82 18.22
CA ILE A 73 19.36 -11.17 18.71
C ILE A 73 17.94 -11.16 19.31
N PRO A 74 16.95 -11.86 18.71
CA PRO A 74 17.01 -12.57 17.43
C PRO A 74 17.08 -11.61 16.21
N PRO A 75 17.62 -12.05 15.06
CA PRO A 75 17.66 -11.24 13.85
C PRO A 75 16.26 -11.05 13.29
N HIS A 76 15.96 -9.83 12.81
CA HIS A 76 14.68 -9.53 12.18
C HIS A 76 14.84 -8.56 11.00
N VAL A 77 13.77 -8.44 10.23
CA VAL A 77 13.70 -7.52 9.08
C VAL A 77 12.69 -6.43 9.39
N GLU A 78 13.04 -5.21 9.01
CA GLU A 78 12.20 -4.03 9.13
C GLU A 78 11.95 -3.42 7.76
N TYR A 79 10.77 -2.82 7.62
CA TYR A 79 10.32 -2.14 6.43
C TYR A 79 10.04 -0.68 6.75
N SER A 80 10.43 0.21 5.85
CA SER A 80 10.18 1.65 5.95
C SER A 80 9.91 2.22 4.55
N LEU A 81 9.32 3.41 4.48
CA LEU A 81 9.15 4.10 3.19
C LEU A 81 10.45 4.80 2.80
N THR A 82 10.78 4.77 1.51
CA THR A 82 11.78 5.67 0.92
C THR A 82 11.20 7.10 0.85
N PRO A 83 12.00 8.14 0.52
CA PRO A 83 11.46 9.49 0.33
C PRO A 83 10.33 9.54 -0.71
N VAL A 84 10.50 8.86 -1.85
CA VAL A 84 9.45 8.77 -2.89
C VAL A 84 8.27 7.95 -2.39
N GLY A 85 8.51 6.85 -1.68
CA GLY A 85 7.45 6.05 -1.08
C GLY A 85 6.60 6.84 -0.08
N ARG A 86 7.22 7.76 0.68
CA ARG A 86 6.51 8.65 1.61
C ARG A 86 5.59 9.61 0.87
N GLU A 87 6.07 10.30 -0.16
CA GLU A 87 5.24 11.22 -0.96
C GLU A 87 4.01 10.51 -1.55
N VAL A 88 4.21 9.30 -2.08
CA VAL A 88 3.12 8.49 -2.63
C VAL A 88 2.15 8.05 -1.53
N ALA A 89 2.66 7.58 -0.38
CA ALA A 89 1.83 7.13 0.73
C ALA A 89 0.98 8.27 1.32
N GLU A 90 1.49 9.50 1.40
CA GLU A 90 0.74 10.67 1.84
C GLU A 90 -0.46 10.96 0.92
N LYS A 91 -0.28 10.82 -0.40
CA LYS A 91 -1.40 10.94 -1.36
C LYS A 91 -2.41 9.80 -1.27
N LEU A 92 -1.96 8.60 -0.94
CA LEU A 92 -2.85 7.50 -0.66
C LEU A 92 -3.65 7.73 0.63
N LEU A 93 -3.03 8.30 1.66
CA LEU A 93 -3.71 8.64 2.91
C LEU A 93 -4.81 9.69 2.68
N GLU A 94 -4.53 10.76 1.92
CA GLU A 94 -5.53 11.75 1.52
C GLU A 94 -6.73 11.11 0.80
N LEU A 95 -6.48 10.12 -0.06
CA LEU A 95 -7.54 9.36 -0.75
C LEU A 95 -8.33 8.46 0.23
N VAL A 96 -7.65 7.79 1.15
CA VAL A 96 -8.28 6.94 2.18
C VAL A 96 -9.22 7.79 3.04
N ASP A 97 -8.74 8.90 3.58
CA ASP A 97 -9.53 9.81 4.42
C ASP A 97 -10.75 10.35 3.68
N LEU A 98 -10.57 10.73 2.41
CA LEU A 98 -11.66 11.17 1.55
C LEU A 98 -12.70 10.06 1.38
N LEU A 99 -12.28 8.83 1.06
CA LEU A 99 -13.20 7.71 0.86
C LEU A 99 -13.96 7.37 2.14
N GLU A 100 -13.29 7.29 3.28
CA GLU A 100 -13.91 7.04 4.58
C GLU A 100 -14.98 8.09 4.89
N SER A 101 -14.70 9.37 4.64
CA SER A 101 -15.67 10.45 4.84
C SER A 101 -16.90 10.37 3.91
N ARG A 102 -16.76 9.71 2.75
CA ARG A 102 -17.82 9.57 1.73
C ARG A 102 -18.55 8.24 1.78
N MET A 103 -18.13 7.31 2.64
CA MET A 103 -18.75 5.98 2.72
C MET A 103 -20.27 5.99 2.93
N PRO A 104 -20.90 6.89 3.72
CA PRO A 104 -22.36 6.92 3.83
C PRO A 104 -23.05 7.10 2.47
N GLY A 105 -22.61 8.08 1.66
CA GLY A 105 -23.20 8.30 0.34
C GLY A 105 -22.92 7.17 -0.66
N VAL A 106 -21.75 6.51 -0.54
CA VAL A 106 -21.44 5.32 -1.34
C VAL A 106 -22.37 4.15 -0.98
N MET A 107 -22.68 3.97 0.31
CA MET A 107 -23.59 2.95 0.79
C MET A 107 -25.03 3.21 0.31
N ASP A 108 -25.49 4.45 0.36
CA ASP A 108 -26.81 4.83 -0.18
C ASP A 108 -26.90 4.54 -1.69
N ALA A 109 -25.86 4.90 -2.45
CA ALA A 109 -25.80 4.63 -3.88
C ALA A 109 -25.82 3.13 -4.19
N ARG A 110 -25.14 2.29 -3.38
CA ARG A 110 -25.17 0.83 -3.50
C ARG A 110 -26.57 0.27 -3.25
N ALA A 111 -27.22 0.69 -2.16
CA ALA A 111 -28.58 0.25 -1.86
C ALA A 111 -29.57 0.61 -2.98
N VAL A 112 -29.44 1.80 -3.58
CA VAL A 112 -30.25 2.21 -4.75
C VAL A 112 -29.97 1.34 -5.97
N TYR A 113 -28.71 0.96 -6.21
CA TYR A 113 -28.36 0.07 -7.33
C TYR A 113 -28.87 -1.35 -7.11
N ASP A 114 -28.68 -1.92 -5.92
CA ASP A 114 -29.07 -3.29 -5.59
C ASP A 114 -30.60 -3.49 -5.55
N ALA A 115 -31.36 -2.41 -5.39
CA ALA A 115 -32.81 -2.41 -5.44
C ALA A 115 -33.40 -2.25 -6.87
N ARG A 116 -32.55 -2.06 -7.89
CA ARG A 116 -32.96 -2.02 -9.31
C ARG A 116 -32.98 -3.41 -9.92
#